data_AF-A0A9J5WQR2-F1
#
_entry.id   AF-A0A9J5WQR2-F1
#
_cell.length_a   1.000
_cell.length_b   1.000
_cell.length_c   1.000
_cell.angle_alpha   90.00
_cell.angle_beta   90.00
_cell.angle_gamma   90.00
#
_symmetry.space_group_name_H-M   'P 1'
#
loop_
_entity.id
_entity.type
_entity.pdbx_description
1 polymer ?
#
loop_
_entity_poly.entity_id
_entity_poly.type
_entity_poly.pdbx_seq_one_letter_code
_entity_poly.pdbx_strand_id
1 'polypeptide(L)'
;TESMDFSNTFCGEHSSSFFEMLNSDACLNHIFLLSVDFLLLLILVCKISLRKSSSRAKSNGFSFTSGIFNGCLGLGYIAFGAWKLKEKHQEYRTVLLLVHGITWLFVSSFISLCKQQTFRTVKIYSIVAFLLAMFLCITSLWKFRYDDGNVIESIEVILNSLSFLGAILLIYSGFKESEYDGTRGVDLCDEIFYKPIQEFEDEINSYEITPFANAGSLGKLSFVWLNPLMKKGKEKILEDVDVPHLRSADGSRTCFDLFNEQVEMLKRKDPLGRPSILMAILLFHHKSILISGVFALIKILTLTTGPLFLHTFIEVAEGRESFKYEGYALTAGFFLVKCLESLAERQWHFRSRLIGLQIWTTILQLILVSCVMFYSIGVASSAALVIVILTVLVNSPLAKLQLKYQTNLMILQDKRLKAITEALVHIKVLKLYSWEKHFMDAINKLRLEETKWLSSVLTQKGYYFVLFWSSPILVSSATFVACYLFQVPLNVSNVFTFLASFRLVQDPIRRLPDVVEAFIEANVSLSRIVKFLEEQ
;
A
#
# COMPACT_ATOMS: atom_id res chain seq x y z
N THR A 1 37.90 -42.78 30.25
CA THR A 1 36.87 -41.99 30.96
C THR A 1 36.96 -40.58 30.44
N GLU A 2 36.37 -40.39 29.26
CA GLU A 2 36.16 -39.08 28.65
C GLU A 2 34.80 -38.57 29.11
N SER A 3 34.77 -37.43 29.78
CA SER A 3 33.59 -36.58 29.91
C SER A 3 33.89 -35.30 29.16
N MET A 4 33.45 -35.25 27.89
CA MET A 4 33.40 -34.04 27.08
C MET A 4 32.46 -33.02 27.75
N ASP A 5 33.00 -31.89 28.18
CA ASP A 5 32.23 -30.69 28.52
C ASP A 5 31.67 -30.08 27.22
N PHE A 6 30.49 -30.56 26.82
CA PHE A 6 29.78 -30.12 25.61
C PHE A 6 29.09 -28.75 25.78
N SER A 7 29.07 -28.19 27.00
CA SER A 7 28.35 -26.96 27.32
C SER A 7 29.18 -25.68 27.21
N ASN A 8 30.51 -25.75 27.33
CA ASN A 8 31.35 -24.56 27.51
C ASN A 8 31.99 -24.03 26.21
N THR A 9 31.79 -24.72 25.08
CA THR A 9 32.30 -24.27 23.77
C THR A 9 31.29 -23.46 22.96
N PHE A 10 30.05 -23.26 23.46
CA PHE A 10 28.94 -22.75 22.66
C PHE A 10 28.36 -21.39 23.08
N CYS A 11 28.63 -20.87 24.27
CA CYS A 11 28.12 -19.55 24.69
C CYS A 11 29.12 -18.83 25.59
N GLY A 12 29.63 -17.68 25.14
CA GLY A 12 30.37 -16.72 25.97
C GLY A 12 29.43 -15.90 26.87
N GLU A 13 29.98 -15.33 27.94
CA GLU A 13 29.29 -14.72 29.08
C GLU A 13 28.31 -13.56 28.77
N HIS A 14 27.24 -13.52 29.56
CA HIS A 14 26.05 -12.67 29.41
C HIS A 14 26.16 -11.25 29.98
N SER A 15 25.56 -10.27 29.30
CA SER A 15 24.96 -9.09 29.93
C SER A 15 23.65 -8.69 29.23
N SER A 16 22.58 -8.44 29.99
CA SER A 16 21.20 -8.35 29.51
C SER A 16 20.83 -6.98 28.90
N SER A 17 20.56 -6.90 27.59
CA SER A 17 19.81 -5.79 26.99
C SER A 17 18.92 -6.23 25.81
N PHE A 18 17.81 -5.52 25.60
CA PHE A 18 16.86 -5.72 24.48
C PHE A 18 17.51 -5.65 23.08
N PHE A 19 18.69 -5.01 22.98
CA PHE A 19 19.45 -4.89 21.74
C PHE A 19 20.14 -6.20 21.29
N GLU A 20 20.36 -7.16 22.19
CA GLU A 20 20.96 -8.46 21.82
C GLU A 20 19.98 -9.39 21.06
N MET A 21 18.67 -9.16 21.18
CA MET A 21 17.66 -9.96 20.46
C MET A 21 17.72 -9.76 18.93
N LEU A 22 18.26 -8.62 18.48
CA LEU A 22 18.51 -8.28 17.08
C LEU A 22 19.89 -8.72 16.58
N ASN A 23 20.74 -9.30 17.44
CA ASN A 23 22.07 -9.74 17.04
C ASN A 23 21.97 -11.08 16.26
N SER A 24 22.45 -11.06 15.01
CA SER A 24 22.21 -12.11 14.01
C SER A 24 22.99 -13.42 14.25
N ASP A 25 23.92 -13.46 15.19
CA ASP A 25 24.80 -14.61 15.42
C ASP A 25 24.45 -15.42 16.69
N ALA A 26 23.36 -15.08 17.38
CA ALA A 26 22.89 -15.87 18.49
C ALA A 26 22.31 -17.20 17.99
N CYS A 27 23.00 -18.32 18.28
CA CYS A 27 22.54 -19.68 18.02
C CYS A 27 21.08 -19.91 18.48
N LEU A 28 20.68 -19.23 19.57
CA LEU A 28 19.32 -19.21 20.11
C LEU A 28 18.25 -18.72 19.11
N ASN A 29 18.53 -17.68 18.31
CA ASN A 29 17.59 -17.16 17.31
C ASN A 29 17.38 -18.18 16.16
N HIS A 30 18.46 -18.83 15.74
CA HIS A 30 18.39 -19.89 14.73
C HIS A 30 17.67 -21.14 15.25
N ILE A 31 17.95 -21.56 16.50
CA ILE A 31 17.23 -22.66 17.16
C ILE A 31 15.74 -22.33 17.31
N PHE A 32 15.40 -21.09 17.69
CA PHE A 32 14.02 -20.63 17.80
C PHE A 32 13.30 -20.69 16.45
N LEU A 33 13.88 -20.13 15.38
CA LEU A 33 13.32 -20.19 14.03
C LEU A 33 13.10 -21.63 13.55
N LEU A 34 14.10 -22.50 13.75
CA LEU A 34 14.05 -23.91 13.36
C LEU A 34 12.98 -24.67 14.17
N SER A 35 12.80 -24.33 15.45
CA SER A 35 11.73 -24.90 16.29
C SER A 35 10.33 -24.49 15.85
N VAL A 36 10.15 -23.24 15.42
CA VAL A 36 8.86 -22.74 14.91
C VAL A 36 8.55 -23.36 13.55
N ASP A 37 9.52 -23.40 12.64
CA ASP A 37 9.36 -24.04 11.32
C ASP A 37 9.06 -25.54 11.46
N PHE A 38 9.75 -26.25 12.37
CA PHE A 38 9.49 -27.68 12.62
C PHE A 38 8.12 -27.94 13.23
N LEU A 39 7.69 -27.11 14.19
CA LEU A 39 6.36 -27.22 14.80
C LEU A 39 5.25 -26.94 13.78
N LEU A 40 5.44 -25.95 12.90
CA LEU A 40 4.52 -25.62 11.83
C LEU A 40 4.40 -26.77 10.82
N LEU A 41 5.54 -27.38 10.45
CA LEU A 41 5.60 -28.52 9.54
C LEU A 41 4.97 -29.78 10.14
N LEU A 42 5.24 -30.10 11.41
CA LEU A 42 4.64 -31.24 12.14
C LEU A 42 3.11 -31.13 12.16
N ILE A 43 2.59 -29.95 12.51
CA ILE A 43 1.14 -29.70 12.57
C ILE A 43 0.50 -29.83 11.17
N LEU A 44 1.16 -29.30 10.14
CA LEU A 44 0.70 -29.41 8.75
C LEU A 44 0.67 -30.86 8.26
N VAL A 45 1.74 -31.62 8.50
CA VAL A 45 1.85 -33.03 8.13
C VAL A 45 0.81 -33.88 8.87
N CYS A 46 0.62 -33.68 10.18
CA CYS A 46 -0.42 -34.37 10.94
C CYS A 46 -1.83 -34.07 10.38
N LYS A 47 -2.13 -32.81 10.03
CA LYS A 47 -3.43 -32.45 9.45
C LYS A 47 -3.64 -32.97 8.04
N ILE A 48 -2.60 -33.03 7.22
CA ILE A 48 -2.67 -33.60 5.86
C ILE A 48 -2.82 -35.13 5.94
N SER A 49 -2.10 -35.79 6.84
CA SER A 49 -2.11 -37.25 7.02
C SER A 49 -3.43 -37.77 7.60
N LEU A 50 -4.10 -37.01 8.46
CA LEU A 50 -5.41 -37.36 9.05
C LEU A 50 -6.59 -37.20 8.07
N ARG A 51 -6.36 -36.82 6.80
CA ARG A 51 -7.43 -36.53 5.84
C ARG A 51 -7.77 -37.75 4.97
N LYS A 52 -9.06 -38.10 4.94
CA LYS A 52 -9.62 -38.97 3.88
C LYS A 52 -9.85 -38.17 2.59
N SER A 53 -9.39 -38.73 1.49
CA SER A 53 -9.52 -38.18 0.13
C SER A 53 -10.99 -37.86 -0.17
N SER A 54 -11.29 -36.59 -0.39
CA SER A 54 -12.60 -36.13 -0.86
C SER A 54 -12.40 -35.13 -2.00
N SER A 55 -13.38 -35.10 -2.89
CA SER A 55 -13.32 -34.65 -4.28
C SER A 55 -12.87 -33.20 -4.49
N ARG A 56 -12.23 -32.97 -5.65
CA ARG A 56 -11.75 -31.65 -6.11
C ARG A 56 -12.92 -30.71 -6.39
N ALA A 57 -13.12 -29.72 -5.52
CA ALA A 57 -13.94 -28.55 -5.83
C ALA A 57 -13.16 -27.50 -6.65
N LYS A 58 -13.85 -26.74 -7.52
CA LYS A 58 -13.29 -25.69 -8.39
C LYS A 58 -12.58 -24.59 -7.59
N SER A 59 -11.48 -24.08 -8.13
CA SER A 59 -10.55 -23.14 -7.46
C SER A 59 -10.90 -21.69 -7.68
N ASN A 60 -10.92 -20.91 -6.59
CA ASN A 60 -10.86 -19.46 -6.65
C ASN A 60 -9.48 -19.04 -7.19
N GLY A 61 -9.45 -18.22 -8.24
CA GLY A 61 -8.22 -17.87 -8.95
C GLY A 61 -7.15 -17.22 -8.06
N PHE A 62 -7.52 -16.47 -7.02
CA PHE A 62 -6.58 -15.75 -6.15
C PHE A 62 -5.86 -16.63 -5.11
N SER A 63 -6.54 -17.64 -4.55
CA SER A 63 -5.89 -18.59 -3.62
C SER A 63 -4.88 -19.46 -4.38
N PHE A 64 -5.22 -19.80 -5.63
CA PHE A 64 -4.33 -20.51 -6.55
C PHE A 64 -3.10 -19.68 -6.95
N THR A 65 -3.26 -18.39 -7.29
CA THR A 65 -2.12 -17.53 -7.64
C THR A 65 -1.20 -17.27 -6.44
N SER A 66 -1.76 -17.08 -5.25
CA SER A 66 -0.99 -16.95 -4.01
C SER A 66 -0.23 -18.24 -3.67
N GLY A 67 -0.88 -19.40 -3.84
CA GLY A 67 -0.25 -20.70 -3.70
C GLY A 67 0.92 -20.89 -4.66
N ILE A 68 0.74 -20.59 -5.95
CA ILE A 68 1.83 -20.71 -6.94
C ILE A 68 3.03 -19.81 -6.56
N PHE A 69 2.78 -18.54 -6.24
CA PHE A 69 3.85 -17.62 -5.86
C PHE A 69 4.67 -18.14 -4.68
N ASN A 70 3.99 -18.55 -3.61
CA ASN A 70 4.63 -19.07 -2.39
C ASN A 70 5.29 -20.45 -2.60
N GLY A 71 4.74 -21.27 -3.50
CA GLY A 71 5.37 -22.52 -3.91
C GLY A 71 6.67 -22.29 -4.68
N CYS A 72 6.69 -21.33 -5.60
CA CYS A 72 7.91 -20.92 -6.30
C CYS A 72 8.97 -20.35 -5.34
N LEU A 73 8.55 -19.61 -4.30
CA LEU A 73 9.46 -19.12 -3.26
C LEU A 73 10.09 -20.25 -2.45
N GLY A 74 9.29 -21.23 -2.02
CA GLY A 74 9.82 -22.40 -1.32
C GLY A 74 10.85 -23.16 -2.16
N LEU A 75 10.62 -23.31 -3.47
CA LEU A 75 11.62 -23.88 -4.39
C LEU A 75 12.88 -23.01 -4.50
N GLY A 76 12.74 -21.68 -4.50
CA GLY A 76 13.87 -20.74 -4.50
C GLY A 76 14.77 -20.89 -3.26
N TYR A 77 14.17 -21.01 -2.08
CA TYR A 77 14.91 -21.27 -0.83
C TYR A 77 15.63 -22.62 -0.85
N ILE A 78 14.97 -23.68 -1.36
CA ILE A 78 15.58 -25.01 -1.47
C ILE A 78 16.75 -25.00 -2.46
N ALA A 79 16.59 -24.37 -3.61
CA ALA A 79 17.64 -24.27 -4.62
C ALA A 79 18.86 -23.49 -4.10
N PHE A 80 18.62 -22.38 -3.40
CA PHE A 80 19.67 -21.59 -2.77
C PHE A 80 20.37 -22.35 -1.63
N GLY A 81 19.60 -23.03 -0.75
CA GLY A 81 20.15 -23.88 0.30
C GLY A 81 20.98 -25.05 -0.26
N ALA A 82 20.52 -25.70 -1.34
CA ALA A 82 21.26 -26.77 -2.00
C ALA A 82 22.55 -26.28 -2.66
N TRP A 83 22.55 -25.07 -3.23
CA TRP A 83 23.76 -24.43 -3.75
C TRP A 83 24.76 -24.14 -2.63
N LYS A 84 24.30 -23.60 -1.50
CA LYS A 84 25.13 -23.32 -0.32
C LYS A 84 25.73 -24.59 0.31
N LEU A 85 24.98 -25.71 0.28
CA LEU A 85 25.45 -27.03 0.70
C LEU A 85 26.57 -27.55 -0.21
N LYS A 86 26.44 -27.34 -1.52
CA LYS A 86 27.43 -27.76 -2.53
C LYS A 86 28.75 -26.99 -2.38
N GLU A 87 28.69 -25.72 -2.01
CA GLU A 87 29.88 -24.88 -1.80
C GLU A 87 30.48 -24.97 -0.38
N LYS A 88 29.98 -25.89 0.48
CA LYS A 88 30.47 -26.12 1.85
C LYS A 88 30.49 -24.86 2.73
N HIS A 89 29.55 -23.94 2.54
CA HIS A 89 29.38 -22.78 3.42
C HIS A 89 28.51 -23.14 4.64
N GLN A 90 28.99 -22.83 5.86
CA GLN A 90 28.33 -22.95 7.19
C GLN A 90 27.15 -23.96 7.27
N GLU A 91 27.39 -25.12 7.90
CA GLU A 91 26.45 -26.26 7.92
C GLU A 91 25.07 -25.92 8.54
N TYR A 92 25.00 -25.16 9.62
CA TYR A 92 23.73 -24.87 10.31
C TYR A 92 22.82 -23.88 9.56
N ARG A 93 23.40 -22.84 8.93
CA ARG A 93 22.65 -21.80 8.19
C ARG A 93 22.05 -22.37 6.90
N THR A 94 22.72 -23.36 6.33
CA THR A 94 22.25 -24.12 5.16
C THR A 94 21.05 -25.01 5.50
N VAL A 95 21.07 -25.68 6.66
CA VAL A 95 19.93 -26.48 7.15
C VAL A 95 18.71 -25.59 7.39
N LEU A 96 18.88 -24.39 7.96
CA LEU A 96 17.78 -23.45 8.19
C LEU A 96 17.09 -23.02 6.88
N LEU A 97 17.87 -22.66 5.84
CA LEU A 97 17.33 -22.26 4.53
C LEU A 97 16.54 -23.40 3.85
N LEU A 98 17.02 -24.64 3.97
CA LEU A 98 16.34 -25.82 3.45
C LEU A 98 15.02 -26.10 4.19
N VAL A 99 15.05 -26.07 5.53
CA VAL A 99 13.84 -26.27 6.35
C VAL A 99 12.81 -25.18 6.07
N HIS A 100 13.24 -23.93 5.95
CA HIS A 100 12.36 -22.80 5.62
C HIS A 100 11.74 -22.92 4.21
N GLY A 101 12.52 -23.35 3.23
CA GLY A 101 11.99 -23.60 1.88
C GLY A 101 10.94 -24.71 1.85
N ILE A 102 11.12 -25.75 2.68
CA ILE A 102 10.15 -26.82 2.85
C ILE A 102 8.88 -26.30 3.56
N THR A 103 8.99 -25.47 4.60
CA THR A 103 7.81 -24.91 5.27
C THR A 103 6.96 -24.06 4.33
N TRP A 104 7.56 -23.22 3.49
CA TRP A 104 6.84 -22.43 2.48
C TRP A 104 6.14 -23.28 1.42
N LEU A 105 6.75 -24.38 0.97
CA LEU A 105 6.12 -25.34 0.07
C LEU A 105 4.90 -26.00 0.70
N PHE A 106 5.01 -26.43 1.97
CA PHE A 106 3.91 -27.07 2.69
C PHE A 106 2.78 -26.09 3.02
N VAL A 107 3.10 -24.84 3.39
CA VAL A 107 2.10 -23.78 3.62
C VAL A 107 1.35 -23.46 2.33
N SER A 108 2.05 -23.32 1.20
CA SER A 108 1.45 -23.11 -0.12
C SER A 108 0.52 -24.27 -0.52
N SER A 109 1.02 -25.50 -0.38
CA SER A 109 0.26 -26.72 -0.68
C SER A 109 -0.96 -26.87 0.23
N PHE A 110 -0.83 -26.56 1.52
CA PHE A 110 -1.92 -26.60 2.49
C PHE A 110 -3.02 -25.60 2.14
N ILE A 111 -2.66 -24.36 1.79
CA ILE A 111 -3.62 -23.32 1.43
C ILE A 111 -4.29 -23.65 0.08
N SER A 112 -3.56 -24.22 -0.88
CA SER A 112 -4.12 -24.61 -2.18
C SER A 112 -4.99 -25.88 -2.14
N LEU A 113 -4.74 -26.82 -1.21
CA LEU A 113 -5.42 -28.13 -1.15
C LEU A 113 -6.51 -28.22 -0.07
N CYS A 114 -6.48 -27.39 0.98
CA CYS A 114 -7.39 -27.46 2.12
C CYS A 114 -8.53 -26.42 2.03
N LYS A 115 -9.47 -26.63 1.10
CA LYS A 115 -10.66 -25.77 0.92
C LYS A 115 -11.78 -25.92 1.95
N GLN A 116 -11.66 -26.82 2.91
CA GLN A 116 -12.77 -27.22 3.80
C GLN A 116 -12.40 -27.22 5.28
N GLN A 117 -11.31 -26.53 5.64
CA GLN A 117 -10.83 -26.42 7.02
C GLN A 117 -11.33 -25.12 7.66
N THR A 118 -11.50 -25.12 8.99
CA THR A 118 -11.96 -23.93 9.74
C THR A 118 -11.12 -22.71 9.40
N PHE A 119 -11.78 -21.67 8.88
CA PHE A 119 -11.26 -20.35 8.56
C PHE A 119 -10.28 -19.78 9.61
N ARG A 120 -10.55 -20.06 10.89
CA ARG A 120 -9.69 -19.68 12.02
C ARG A 120 -8.27 -20.26 11.90
N THR A 121 -8.13 -21.48 11.39
CA THR A 121 -6.83 -22.15 11.24
C THR A 121 -6.01 -21.54 10.10
N VAL A 122 -6.61 -21.29 8.93
CA VAL A 122 -5.93 -20.64 7.80
C VAL A 122 -5.46 -19.23 8.17
N LYS A 123 -6.29 -18.47 8.89
CA LYS A 123 -5.92 -17.16 9.42
C LYS A 123 -4.74 -17.20 10.37
N ILE A 124 -4.76 -18.12 11.35
CA ILE A 124 -3.66 -18.27 12.29
C ILE A 124 -2.37 -18.59 11.54
N TYR A 125 -2.39 -19.49 10.56
CA TYR A 125 -1.20 -19.81 9.77
C TYR A 125 -0.71 -18.65 8.91
N SER A 126 -1.59 -17.92 8.23
CA SER A 126 -1.18 -16.74 7.46
C SER A 126 -0.59 -15.65 8.34
N ILE A 127 -1.11 -15.46 9.57
CA ILE A 127 -0.57 -14.51 10.54
C ILE A 127 0.80 -14.98 11.06
N VAL A 128 0.95 -16.25 11.41
CA VAL A 128 2.22 -16.81 11.90
C VAL A 128 3.30 -16.76 10.80
N ALA A 129 2.96 -17.11 9.56
CA ALA A 129 3.86 -17.00 8.42
C ALA A 129 4.31 -15.54 8.15
N PHE A 130 3.40 -14.59 8.33
CA PHE A 130 3.70 -13.16 8.21
C PHE A 130 4.65 -12.66 9.29
N LEU A 131 4.42 -13.05 10.56
CA LEU A 131 5.31 -12.68 11.66
C LEU A 131 6.72 -13.27 11.48
N LEU A 132 6.81 -14.52 11.03
CA LEU A 132 8.09 -15.17 10.72
C LEU A 132 8.82 -14.49 9.56
N ALA A 133 8.13 -14.21 8.46
CA ALA A 133 8.72 -13.53 7.32
C ALA A 133 9.14 -12.08 7.63
N MET A 134 8.37 -11.38 8.48
CA MET A 134 8.75 -10.06 9.02
C MET A 134 10.04 -10.13 9.83
N PHE A 135 10.12 -11.08 10.76
CA PHE A 135 11.30 -11.26 11.59
C PHE A 135 12.54 -11.59 10.77
N LEU A 136 12.42 -12.48 9.77
CA LEU A 136 13.50 -12.84 8.86
C LEU A 136 13.95 -11.69 7.95
N CYS A 137 13.01 -10.85 7.51
CA CYS A 137 13.31 -9.65 6.73
C CYS A 137 14.03 -8.59 7.58
N ILE A 138 13.58 -8.35 8.82
CA ILE A 138 14.23 -7.40 9.72
C ILE A 138 15.63 -7.87 10.11
N THR A 139 15.80 -9.15 10.43
CA THR A 139 17.10 -9.73 10.80
C THR A 139 18.08 -9.76 9.63
N SER A 140 17.64 -10.06 8.39
CA SER A 140 18.52 -9.99 7.23
C SER A 140 18.93 -8.57 6.88
N LEU A 141 18.03 -7.59 7.00
CA LEU A 141 18.35 -6.17 6.84
C LEU A 141 19.32 -5.67 7.92
N TRP A 142 19.21 -6.19 9.14
CA TRP A 142 20.13 -5.88 10.24
C TRP A 142 21.50 -6.53 10.07
N LYS A 143 21.56 -7.78 9.60
CA LYS A 143 22.85 -8.47 9.36
C LYS A 143 23.65 -7.82 8.23
N PHE A 144 22.97 -7.51 7.13
CA PHE A 144 23.54 -6.78 6.00
C PHE A 144 24.07 -5.38 6.38
N ARG A 145 23.67 -4.85 7.53
CA ARG A 145 24.12 -3.55 8.06
C ARG A 145 25.49 -3.63 8.75
N TYR A 146 25.90 -4.81 9.24
CA TYR A 146 27.05 -4.99 10.14
C TYR A 146 28.19 -5.81 9.53
N ASP A 147 27.91 -6.75 8.63
CA ASP A 147 28.93 -7.44 7.83
C ASP A 147 29.14 -6.71 6.50
N ASP A 148 30.39 -6.45 6.11
CA ASP A 148 30.75 -5.92 4.79
C ASP A 148 30.16 -6.85 3.70
N GLY A 149 29.19 -6.31 2.95
CA GLY A 149 28.19 -7.06 2.19
C GLY A 149 28.75 -8.10 1.22
N ASN A 150 28.67 -9.36 1.63
CA ASN A 150 28.87 -10.51 0.74
C ASN A 150 27.59 -10.79 -0.07
N VAL A 151 27.72 -11.14 -1.35
CA VAL A 151 26.57 -11.36 -2.26
C VAL A 151 25.63 -12.47 -1.79
N ILE A 152 26.14 -13.46 -1.06
CA ILE A 152 25.33 -14.51 -0.43
C ILE A 152 24.29 -13.91 0.53
N GLU A 153 24.64 -12.83 1.24
CA GLU A 153 23.73 -12.15 2.17
C GLU A 153 22.72 -11.29 1.42
N SER A 154 23.09 -10.70 0.28
CA SER A 154 22.17 -9.98 -0.61
C SER A 154 21.08 -10.90 -1.18
N ILE A 155 21.42 -12.12 -1.58
CA ILE A 155 20.44 -13.11 -2.06
C ILE A 155 19.48 -13.53 -0.93
N GLU A 156 20.00 -13.68 0.30
CA GLU A 156 19.19 -13.98 1.49
C GLU A 156 18.23 -12.82 1.83
N VAL A 157 18.67 -11.57 1.71
CA VAL A 157 17.81 -10.38 1.85
C VAL A 157 16.71 -10.35 0.80
N ILE A 158 17.03 -10.67 -0.46
CA ILE A 158 16.05 -10.73 -1.56
C ILE A 158 15.01 -11.81 -1.29
N LEU A 159 15.43 -13.04 -0.96
CA LEU A 159 14.54 -14.15 -0.65
C LEU A 159 13.64 -13.83 0.55
N ASN A 160 14.18 -13.27 1.62
CA ASN A 160 13.40 -12.89 2.81
C ASN A 160 12.43 -11.74 2.53
N SER A 161 12.79 -10.80 1.65
CA SER A 161 11.89 -9.74 1.18
C SER A 161 10.74 -10.31 0.35
N LEU A 162 11.02 -11.28 -0.53
CA LEU A 162 10.00 -11.96 -1.33
C LEU A 162 9.13 -12.89 -0.46
N SER A 163 9.68 -13.55 0.55
CA SER A 163 8.96 -14.33 1.56
C SER A 163 7.97 -13.47 2.34
N PHE A 164 8.39 -12.27 2.73
CA PHE A 164 7.50 -11.29 3.36
C PHE A 164 6.35 -10.88 2.44
N LEU A 165 6.63 -10.63 1.16
CA LEU A 165 5.63 -10.38 0.14
C LEU A 165 4.68 -11.57 -0.05
N GLY A 166 5.23 -12.78 -0.02
CA GLY A 166 4.48 -14.04 -0.08
C GLY A 166 3.51 -14.20 1.08
N ALA A 167 3.94 -13.83 2.29
CA ALA A 167 3.12 -13.91 3.49
C ALA A 167 1.95 -12.92 3.46
N ILE A 168 2.19 -11.72 2.92
CA ILE A 168 1.14 -10.72 2.68
C ILE A 168 0.07 -11.28 1.72
N LEU A 169 0.49 -11.96 0.65
CA LEU A 169 -0.44 -12.61 -0.28
C LEU A 169 -1.22 -13.77 0.37
N LEU A 170 -0.61 -14.50 1.32
CA LEU A 170 -1.29 -15.54 2.11
C LEU A 170 -2.31 -14.98 3.10
N ILE A 171 -2.03 -13.82 3.69
CA ILE A 171 -3.02 -13.08 4.49
C ILE A 171 -4.17 -12.65 3.58
N TYR A 172 -3.87 -12.05 2.42
CA TYR A 172 -4.91 -11.63 1.48
C TYR A 172 -5.82 -12.79 1.05
N SER A 173 -5.26 -13.95 0.70
CA SER A 173 -6.07 -15.14 0.36
C SER A 173 -6.88 -15.63 1.56
N GLY A 174 -6.27 -15.71 2.75
CA GLY A 174 -6.93 -16.15 3.98
C GLY A 174 -8.10 -15.25 4.41
N PHE A 175 -8.00 -13.94 4.20
CA PHE A 175 -9.08 -12.99 4.53
C PHE A 175 -10.14 -12.89 3.43
N LYS A 176 -9.77 -13.09 2.16
CA LYS A 176 -10.72 -13.09 1.03
C LYS A 176 -11.57 -14.36 0.98
N GLU A 177 -11.05 -15.50 1.38
CA GLU A 177 -11.80 -16.76 1.43
C GLU A 177 -12.92 -16.73 2.51
N SER A 178 -12.83 -15.80 3.47
CA SER A 178 -13.94 -15.40 4.37
C SER A 178 -15.19 -14.94 3.65
N GLU A 179 -15.03 -14.39 2.44
CA GLU A 179 -16.12 -13.83 1.63
C GLU A 179 -16.92 -14.93 0.94
N TYR A 180 -16.37 -16.15 0.83
CA TYR A 180 -17.00 -17.30 0.15
C TYR A 180 -17.60 -18.36 1.11
N ASP A 181 -17.10 -18.46 2.35
CA ASP A 181 -17.61 -19.40 3.38
C ASP A 181 -18.26 -18.67 4.58
N GLY A 182 -18.30 -17.33 4.55
CA GLY A 182 -19.11 -16.52 5.46
C GLY A 182 -20.61 -16.79 5.35
N THR A 183 -21.02 -17.52 4.31
CA THR A 183 -22.39 -18.00 4.06
C THR A 183 -22.94 -18.92 5.15
N ARG A 184 -22.11 -19.45 6.08
CA ARG A 184 -22.61 -20.28 7.20
C ARG A 184 -22.88 -19.56 8.52
N GLY A 185 -22.44 -18.31 8.66
CA GLY A 185 -22.86 -17.42 9.76
C GLY A 185 -23.92 -16.41 9.31
N VAL A 186 -24.18 -16.38 8.01
CA VAL A 186 -25.11 -15.50 7.28
C VAL A 186 -26.39 -16.27 6.92
N ASP A 187 -26.56 -17.51 7.38
CA ASP A 187 -27.81 -18.28 7.19
C ASP A 187 -29.04 -17.61 7.84
N LEU A 188 -28.86 -16.69 8.81
CA LEU A 188 -29.97 -15.90 9.36
C LEU A 188 -30.23 -14.59 8.58
N CYS A 189 -29.26 -14.13 7.77
CA CYS A 189 -29.39 -12.92 6.94
C CYS A 189 -29.91 -13.26 5.53
N ASP A 190 -29.56 -14.44 4.99
CA ASP A 190 -30.08 -14.90 3.69
C ASP A 190 -31.57 -15.27 3.74
N GLU A 191 -32.10 -15.71 4.90
CA GLU A 191 -33.52 -16.03 5.04
C GLU A 191 -34.41 -14.76 5.04
N ILE A 192 -33.85 -13.61 5.42
CA ILE A 192 -34.55 -12.30 5.36
C ILE A 192 -34.45 -11.70 3.94
N PHE A 193 -33.42 -12.04 3.17
CA PHE A 193 -33.20 -11.55 1.80
C PHE A 193 -34.13 -12.21 0.75
N TYR A 194 -34.84 -13.28 1.11
CA TYR A 194 -35.77 -14.01 0.22
C TYR A 194 -37.26 -13.77 0.53
N LYS A 195 -37.62 -12.62 1.10
CA LYS A 195 -38.99 -12.10 0.92
C LYS A 195 -39.02 -11.32 -0.40
N PRO A 196 -39.62 -11.86 -1.48
CA PRO A 196 -39.60 -11.17 -2.76
C PRO A 196 -40.51 -9.93 -2.67
N ILE A 197 -39.93 -8.75 -2.88
CA ILE A 197 -40.70 -7.59 -3.32
C ILE A 197 -40.93 -7.80 -4.82
N GLN A 198 -41.99 -8.55 -5.11
CA GLN A 198 -42.39 -9.03 -6.44
C GLN A 198 -42.89 -7.92 -7.38
N GLU A 199 -42.59 -6.66 -7.07
CA GLU A 199 -43.05 -5.49 -7.85
C GLU A 199 -41.92 -4.75 -8.61
N PHE A 200 -40.65 -5.18 -8.50
CA PHE A 200 -39.53 -4.49 -9.16
C PHE A 200 -38.57 -5.37 -9.99
N GLU A 201 -38.79 -6.70 -10.06
CA GLU A 201 -37.90 -7.60 -10.82
C GLU A 201 -38.04 -7.49 -12.35
N ASP A 202 -39.17 -6.99 -12.85
CA ASP A 202 -39.43 -6.95 -14.29
C ASP A 202 -38.76 -5.76 -15.02
N GLU A 203 -38.26 -4.74 -14.33
CA GLU A 203 -37.58 -3.59 -14.97
C GLU A 203 -36.04 -3.68 -14.96
N ILE A 204 -35.43 -4.43 -14.04
CA ILE A 204 -33.96 -4.41 -13.83
C ILE A 204 -33.20 -5.31 -14.83
N ASN A 205 -33.85 -6.33 -15.40
CA ASN A 205 -33.21 -7.27 -16.33
C ASN A 205 -32.85 -6.66 -17.71
N SER A 206 -33.17 -5.38 -17.96
CA SER A 206 -32.87 -4.69 -19.21
C SER A 206 -31.60 -3.83 -19.21
N TYR A 207 -30.99 -3.58 -18.05
CA TYR A 207 -29.88 -2.64 -17.92
C TYR A 207 -28.52 -3.35 -17.85
N GLU A 208 -27.59 -2.94 -18.72
CA GLU A 208 -26.23 -3.49 -18.78
C GLU A 208 -25.42 -3.07 -17.54
N ILE A 209 -25.28 -3.99 -16.57
CA ILE A 209 -24.47 -3.80 -15.35
C ILE A 209 -23.00 -3.60 -15.75
N THR A 210 -22.27 -2.77 -14.98
CA THR A 210 -20.81 -2.60 -15.15
C THR A 210 -20.09 -3.92 -15.43
N PRO A 211 -19.34 -4.03 -16.54
CA PRO A 211 -18.53 -5.21 -16.86
C PRO A 211 -17.53 -5.56 -15.76
N PHE A 212 -17.19 -4.60 -14.90
CA PHE A 212 -16.44 -4.83 -13.67
C PHE A 212 -17.06 -5.88 -12.75
N ALA A 213 -18.38 -5.92 -12.58
CA ALA A 213 -19.05 -6.87 -11.70
C ALA A 213 -18.79 -8.31 -12.16
N ASN A 214 -18.97 -8.54 -13.46
CA ASN A 214 -18.88 -9.85 -14.11
C ASN A 214 -17.45 -10.25 -14.52
N ALA A 215 -16.49 -9.31 -14.47
CA ALA A 215 -15.12 -9.58 -14.85
C ALA A 215 -14.47 -10.65 -13.95
N GLY A 216 -13.74 -11.57 -14.59
CA GLY A 216 -12.87 -12.51 -13.89
C GLY A 216 -11.78 -11.80 -13.09
N SER A 217 -11.14 -12.54 -12.18
CA SER A 217 -10.11 -12.01 -11.26
C SER A 217 -8.99 -11.26 -11.99
N LEU A 218 -8.49 -11.82 -13.10
CA LEU A 218 -7.46 -11.21 -13.93
C LEU A 218 -7.97 -9.96 -14.68
N GLY A 219 -9.22 -10.00 -15.15
CA GLY A 219 -9.86 -8.86 -15.81
C GLY A 219 -10.02 -7.66 -14.86
N LYS A 220 -10.40 -7.91 -13.61
CA LYS A 220 -10.47 -6.91 -12.53
C LYS A 220 -9.10 -6.34 -12.18
N LEU A 221 -8.07 -7.19 -12.17
CA LEU A 221 -6.69 -6.84 -11.84
C LEU A 221 -6.04 -5.94 -12.92
N SER A 222 -6.25 -6.28 -14.20
CA SER A 222 -5.65 -5.59 -15.35
C SER A 222 -6.56 -4.56 -16.01
N PHE A 223 -7.75 -4.30 -15.47
CA PHE A 223 -8.74 -3.34 -15.99
C PHE A 223 -9.22 -3.59 -17.43
N VAL A 224 -9.08 -4.83 -17.94
CA VAL A 224 -9.46 -5.20 -19.31
C VAL A 224 -10.96 -4.98 -19.57
N TRP A 225 -11.78 -5.04 -18.54
CA TRP A 225 -13.23 -4.79 -18.60
C TRP A 225 -13.58 -3.37 -19.07
N LEU A 226 -12.64 -2.42 -19.04
CA LEU A 226 -12.85 -1.05 -19.51
C LEU A 226 -12.65 -0.91 -21.04
N ASN A 227 -11.93 -1.84 -21.67
CA ASN A 227 -11.58 -1.77 -23.09
C ASN A 227 -12.79 -1.63 -24.03
N PRO A 228 -13.92 -2.35 -23.82
CA PRO A 228 -15.11 -2.18 -24.66
C PRO A 228 -15.66 -0.76 -24.63
N LEU A 229 -15.72 -0.15 -23.44
CA LEU A 229 -16.21 1.23 -23.27
C LEU A 229 -15.25 2.24 -23.91
N MET A 230 -13.94 2.05 -23.75
CA MET A 230 -12.94 2.91 -24.41
C MET A 230 -12.99 2.80 -25.94
N LYS A 231 -13.21 1.60 -26.48
CA LYS A 231 -13.38 1.39 -27.92
C LYS A 231 -14.64 2.09 -28.42
N LYS A 232 -15.75 1.96 -27.70
CA LYS A 232 -17.01 2.67 -28.00
C LYS A 232 -16.82 4.19 -27.97
N GLY A 233 -16.09 4.72 -26.99
CA GLY A 233 -15.74 6.14 -26.87
C GLY A 233 -14.78 6.65 -27.95
N LYS A 234 -14.06 5.76 -28.64
CA LYS A 234 -13.27 6.10 -29.84
C LYS A 234 -14.16 6.20 -31.08
N GLU A 235 -15.19 5.37 -31.17
CA GLU A 235 -16.09 5.28 -32.33
C GLU A 235 -17.18 6.36 -32.28
N LYS A 236 -17.69 6.68 -31.09
CA LYS A 236 -18.66 7.75 -30.87
C LYS A 236 -18.42 8.50 -29.57
N ILE A 237 -18.95 9.72 -29.49
CA ILE A 237 -19.07 10.44 -28.22
C ILE A 237 -20.02 9.64 -27.32
N LEU A 238 -19.58 9.33 -26.10
CA LEU A 238 -20.38 8.56 -25.16
C LEU A 238 -21.53 9.43 -24.63
N GLU A 239 -22.74 8.88 -24.68
CA GLU A 239 -23.93 9.44 -24.04
C GLU A 239 -24.20 8.72 -22.71
N ASP A 240 -25.06 9.26 -21.85
CA ASP A 240 -25.35 8.69 -20.52
C ASP A 240 -25.84 7.23 -20.61
N VAL A 241 -26.57 6.88 -21.69
CA VAL A 241 -27.04 5.51 -21.96
C VAL A 241 -25.91 4.54 -22.28
N ASP A 242 -24.73 5.03 -22.67
CA ASP A 242 -23.56 4.20 -22.96
C ASP A 242 -22.71 3.92 -21.72
N VAL A 243 -22.93 4.65 -20.63
CA VAL A 243 -22.22 4.47 -19.37
C VAL A 243 -22.90 3.36 -18.58
N PRO A 244 -22.20 2.25 -18.28
CA PRO A 244 -22.84 1.12 -17.61
C PRO A 244 -23.28 1.47 -16.19
N HIS A 245 -24.35 0.81 -15.73
CA HIS A 245 -24.88 1.02 -14.39
C HIS A 245 -23.96 0.47 -13.30
N LEU A 246 -23.96 1.16 -12.15
CA LEU A 246 -23.26 0.74 -10.94
C LEU A 246 -23.60 -0.70 -10.57
N ARG A 247 -22.63 -1.42 -9.98
CA ARG A 247 -22.91 -2.73 -9.37
C ARG A 247 -23.93 -2.57 -8.24
N SER A 248 -24.77 -3.58 -8.01
CA SER A 248 -25.78 -3.56 -6.94
C SER A 248 -25.19 -3.21 -5.56
N ALA A 249 -23.99 -3.72 -5.26
CA ALA A 249 -23.27 -3.42 -4.02
C ALA A 249 -22.85 -1.94 -3.85
N ASP A 250 -22.72 -1.17 -4.93
CA ASP A 250 -22.43 0.27 -4.90
C ASP A 250 -23.70 1.13 -5.03
N GLY A 251 -24.88 0.51 -5.08
CA GLY A 251 -26.15 1.21 -5.09
C GLY A 251 -26.38 1.97 -3.79
N SER A 252 -26.97 3.16 -3.88
CA SER A 252 -27.22 4.02 -2.71
C SER A 252 -28.08 3.35 -1.64
N ARG A 253 -29.15 2.63 -2.06
CA ARG A 253 -30.04 1.88 -1.15
C ARG A 253 -29.28 0.80 -0.41
N THR A 254 -28.58 -0.08 -1.13
CA THR A 254 -27.81 -1.17 -0.54
C THR A 254 -26.72 -0.66 0.42
N CYS A 255 -26.00 0.40 0.05
CA CYS A 255 -25.02 1.02 0.94
C CYS A 255 -25.67 1.63 2.20
N PHE A 256 -26.83 2.26 2.07
CA PHE A 256 -27.57 2.82 3.20
C PHE A 256 -28.05 1.74 4.16
N ASP A 257 -28.63 0.66 3.64
CA ASP A 257 -29.14 -0.46 4.44
C ASP A 257 -28.00 -1.15 5.21
N LEU A 258 -26.88 -1.44 4.53
CA LEU A 258 -25.70 -2.03 5.17
C LEU A 258 -25.07 -1.09 6.21
N PHE A 259 -25.05 0.21 5.96
CA PHE A 259 -24.54 1.18 6.93
C PHE A 259 -25.41 1.24 8.19
N ASN A 260 -26.74 1.28 8.03
CA ASN A 260 -27.67 1.30 9.15
C ASN A 260 -27.56 0.03 10.00
N GLU A 261 -27.43 -1.14 9.37
CA GLU A 261 -27.21 -2.40 10.09
C GLU A 261 -25.94 -2.34 10.96
N GLN A 262 -24.83 -1.79 10.42
CA GLN A 262 -23.60 -1.60 11.20
C GLN A 262 -23.75 -0.62 12.36
N VAL A 263 -24.50 0.48 12.16
CA VAL A 263 -24.80 1.44 13.23
C VAL A 263 -25.66 0.79 14.32
N GLU A 264 -26.67 0.01 13.96
CA GLU A 264 -27.49 -0.74 14.92
C GLU A 264 -26.68 -1.76 15.72
N MET A 265 -25.78 -2.48 15.06
CA MET A 265 -24.87 -3.40 15.74
C MET A 265 -23.97 -2.70 16.76
N LEU A 266 -23.48 -1.50 16.44
CA LEU A 266 -22.69 -0.69 17.37
C LEU A 266 -23.52 -0.22 18.57
N LYS A 267 -24.75 0.24 18.33
CA LYS A 267 -25.70 0.62 19.40
C LYS A 267 -26.00 -0.55 20.35
N ARG A 268 -26.12 -1.78 19.84
CA ARG A 268 -26.32 -2.98 20.67
C ARG A 268 -25.11 -3.32 21.54
N LYS A 269 -23.89 -3.06 21.05
CA LYS A 269 -22.65 -3.42 21.74
C LYS A 269 -22.28 -2.45 22.86
N ASP A 270 -22.68 -1.19 22.75
CA ASP A 270 -22.52 -0.18 23.78
C ASP A 270 -23.82 0.65 23.94
N PRO A 271 -24.76 0.21 24.80
CA PRO A 271 -26.05 0.89 25.00
C PRO A 271 -25.92 2.23 25.73
N LEU A 272 -24.83 2.43 26.48
CA LEU A 272 -24.58 3.62 27.31
C LEU A 272 -23.69 4.64 26.56
N GLY A 273 -22.85 4.17 25.64
CA GLY A 273 -22.01 5.00 24.78
C GLY A 273 -22.74 5.50 23.53
N ARG A 274 -22.36 6.69 23.08
CA ARG A 274 -22.84 7.22 21.80
C ARG A 274 -22.13 6.47 20.66
N PRO A 275 -22.84 5.91 19.67
CA PRO A 275 -22.20 5.24 18.55
C PRO A 275 -21.41 6.27 17.74
N SER A 276 -20.08 6.15 17.72
CA SER A 276 -19.26 7.01 16.88
C SER A 276 -19.52 6.69 15.41
N ILE A 277 -20.12 7.63 14.68
CA ILE A 277 -20.35 7.52 13.22
C ILE A 277 -19.02 7.28 12.48
N LEU A 278 -17.91 7.86 12.97
CA LEU A 278 -16.58 7.59 12.44
C LEU A 278 -16.24 6.09 12.52
N MET A 279 -16.46 5.49 13.69
CA MET A 279 -16.21 4.06 13.89
C MET A 279 -17.13 3.20 13.02
N ALA A 280 -18.38 3.60 12.84
CA ALA A 280 -19.31 2.92 11.93
C ALA A 280 -18.81 2.95 10.48
N ILE A 281 -18.33 4.10 9.99
CA ILE A 281 -17.76 4.25 8.65
C ILE A 281 -16.49 3.39 8.49
N LEU A 282 -15.61 3.39 9.49
CA LEU A 282 -14.38 2.58 9.46
C LEU A 282 -14.69 1.07 9.47
N LEU A 283 -15.65 0.63 10.28
CA LEU A 283 -16.10 -0.75 10.32
C LEU A 283 -16.84 -1.15 9.07
N PHE A 284 -17.62 -0.27 8.45
CA PHE A 284 -18.28 -0.56 7.17
C PHE A 284 -17.23 -0.80 6.06
N HIS A 285 -16.20 0.03 5.99
CA HIS A 285 -15.16 -0.06 4.94
C HIS A 285 -13.93 -0.92 5.30
N HIS A 286 -13.86 -1.54 6.49
CA HIS A 286 -12.63 -2.17 7.01
C HIS A 286 -11.97 -3.17 6.05
N LYS A 287 -12.75 -4.03 5.39
CA LYS A 287 -12.23 -5.04 4.43
C LYS A 287 -11.58 -4.37 3.23
N SER A 288 -12.26 -3.37 2.67
CA SER A 288 -11.78 -2.61 1.51
C SER A 288 -10.52 -1.80 1.86
N ILE A 289 -10.46 -1.24 3.06
CA ILE A 289 -9.28 -0.54 3.60
C ILE A 289 -8.10 -1.51 3.74
N LEU A 290 -8.31 -2.69 4.33
CA LEU A 290 -7.26 -3.70 4.51
C LEU A 290 -6.66 -4.13 3.17
N ILE A 291 -7.51 -4.41 2.18
CA ILE A 291 -7.08 -4.81 0.83
C ILE A 291 -6.31 -3.67 0.14
N SER A 292 -6.79 -2.44 0.26
CA SER A 292 -6.10 -1.27 -0.28
C SER A 292 -4.73 -1.07 0.39
N GLY A 293 -4.65 -1.28 1.70
CA GLY A 293 -3.41 -1.22 2.48
C GLY A 293 -2.39 -2.26 2.04
N VAL A 294 -2.83 -3.48 1.71
CA VAL A 294 -1.96 -4.53 1.15
C VAL A 294 -1.34 -4.07 -0.17
N PHE A 295 -2.15 -3.59 -1.13
CA PHE A 295 -1.62 -3.10 -2.42
C PHE A 295 -0.70 -1.89 -2.24
N ALA A 296 -1.02 -0.99 -1.31
CA ALA A 296 -0.15 0.13 -0.98
C ALA A 296 1.20 -0.34 -0.44
N LEU A 297 1.22 -1.32 0.46
CA LEU A 297 2.44 -1.87 1.03
C LEU A 297 3.30 -2.53 -0.05
N ILE A 298 2.70 -3.36 -0.91
CA ILE A 298 3.40 -3.98 -2.05
C ILE A 298 4.01 -2.90 -2.95
N LYS A 299 3.24 -1.87 -3.29
CA LYS A 299 3.71 -0.74 -4.09
C LYS A 299 4.89 -0.03 -3.42
N ILE A 300 4.84 0.24 -2.12
CA ILE A 300 5.92 0.94 -1.42
C ILE A 300 7.19 0.08 -1.38
N LEU A 301 7.07 -1.20 -1.04
CA LEU A 301 8.20 -2.13 -0.98
C LEU A 301 8.90 -2.26 -2.34
N THR A 302 8.13 -2.50 -3.40
CA THR A 302 8.65 -2.63 -4.78
C THR A 302 9.27 -1.33 -5.29
N LEU A 303 8.65 -0.18 -4.97
CA LEU A 303 9.19 1.14 -5.28
C LEU A 303 10.56 1.36 -4.62
N THR A 304 10.71 0.99 -3.34
CA THR A 304 11.98 1.08 -2.60
C THR A 304 13.05 0.12 -3.08
N THR A 305 12.68 -0.98 -3.74
CA THR A 305 13.68 -1.89 -4.33
C THR A 305 14.38 -1.26 -5.54
N GLY A 306 13.76 -0.28 -6.22
CA GLY A 306 14.33 0.36 -7.41
C GLY A 306 15.76 0.91 -7.22
N PRO A 307 16.01 1.77 -6.23
CA PRO A 307 17.37 2.25 -5.91
C PRO A 307 18.34 1.14 -5.52
N LEU A 308 17.88 0.08 -4.85
CA LEU A 308 18.71 -1.07 -4.48
C LEU A 308 19.15 -1.86 -5.72
N PHE A 309 18.24 -2.10 -6.67
CA PHE A 309 18.60 -2.68 -7.96
C PHE A 309 19.60 -1.79 -8.70
N LEU A 310 19.42 -0.47 -8.66
CA LEU A 310 20.36 0.46 -9.29
C LEU A 310 21.76 0.36 -8.66
N HIS A 311 21.85 0.20 -7.35
CA HIS A 311 23.12 -0.02 -6.65
C HIS A 311 23.86 -1.22 -7.24
N THR A 312 23.18 -2.38 -7.26
CA THR A 312 23.75 -3.64 -7.72
C THR A 312 24.03 -3.63 -9.23
N PHE A 313 23.22 -2.94 -10.03
CA PHE A 313 23.48 -2.78 -11.47
C PHE A 313 24.78 -2.02 -11.71
N ILE A 314 25.05 -0.98 -10.92
CA ILE A 314 26.27 -0.19 -11.04
C ILE A 314 27.48 -1.02 -10.59
N GLU A 315 27.37 -1.78 -9.50
CA GLU A 315 28.46 -2.66 -9.05
C GLU A 315 28.82 -3.76 -10.07
N VAL A 316 27.80 -4.38 -10.68
CA VAL A 316 27.99 -5.33 -11.79
C VAL A 316 28.66 -4.63 -12.98
N ALA A 317 28.24 -3.41 -13.33
CA ALA A 317 28.84 -2.63 -14.42
C ALA A 317 30.29 -2.19 -14.12
N GLU A 318 30.66 -2.03 -12.85
CA GLU A 318 32.05 -1.79 -12.41
C GLU A 318 32.92 -3.05 -12.40
N GLY A 319 32.36 -4.22 -12.74
CA GLY A 319 33.07 -5.49 -12.82
C GLY A 319 33.14 -6.27 -11.49
N ARG A 320 32.34 -5.90 -10.49
CA ARG A 320 32.23 -6.63 -9.20
C ARG A 320 31.18 -7.74 -9.30
N GLU A 321 31.27 -8.55 -10.35
CA GLU A 321 30.34 -9.66 -10.58
C GLU A 321 30.68 -10.84 -9.65
N SER A 322 29.70 -11.36 -8.93
CA SER A 322 29.84 -12.55 -8.10
C SER A 322 29.67 -13.85 -8.89
N PHE A 323 28.87 -13.83 -9.95
CA PHE A 323 28.70 -14.97 -10.87
C PHE A 323 28.36 -14.52 -12.30
N LYS A 324 28.71 -15.35 -13.28
CA LYS A 324 28.65 -15.05 -14.73
C LYS A 324 27.29 -14.61 -15.29
N TYR A 325 26.18 -14.90 -14.60
CA TYR A 325 24.82 -14.60 -15.07
C TYR A 325 24.10 -13.57 -14.20
N GLU A 326 24.83 -12.87 -13.32
CA GLU A 326 24.26 -11.95 -12.35
C GLU A 326 23.47 -10.81 -13.02
N GLY A 327 24.04 -10.18 -14.05
CA GLY A 327 23.35 -9.10 -14.78
C GLY A 327 22.01 -9.54 -15.42
N TYR A 328 21.94 -10.77 -15.94
CA TYR A 328 20.69 -11.30 -16.52
C TYR A 328 19.64 -11.58 -15.45
N ALA A 329 20.04 -12.19 -14.33
CA ALA A 329 19.15 -12.44 -13.20
C ALA A 329 18.62 -11.12 -12.61
N LEU A 330 19.50 -10.13 -12.47
CA LEU A 330 19.16 -8.81 -11.95
C LEU A 330 18.17 -8.07 -12.87
N THR A 331 18.37 -8.14 -14.18
CA THR A 331 17.45 -7.57 -15.19
C THR A 331 16.07 -8.23 -15.15
N ALA A 332 16.02 -9.55 -15.11
CA ALA A 332 14.75 -10.29 -15.01
C ALA A 332 14.03 -9.97 -13.69
N GLY A 333 14.76 -9.93 -12.57
CA GLY A 333 14.23 -9.54 -11.26
C GLY A 333 13.66 -8.13 -11.26
N PHE A 334 14.40 -7.15 -11.80
CA PHE A 334 13.96 -5.76 -11.89
C PHE A 334 12.68 -5.63 -12.72
N PHE A 335 12.60 -6.32 -13.87
CA PHE A 335 11.39 -6.34 -14.70
C PHE A 335 10.17 -6.89 -13.95
N LEU A 336 10.32 -8.00 -13.23
CA LEU A 336 9.24 -8.59 -12.43
C LEU A 336 8.79 -7.65 -11.31
N VAL A 337 9.73 -7.03 -10.59
CA VAL A 337 9.44 -6.06 -9.53
C VAL A 337 8.69 -4.85 -10.08
N LYS A 338 9.09 -4.32 -11.25
CA LYS A 338 8.39 -3.19 -11.89
C LYS A 338 7.00 -3.56 -12.40
N CYS A 339 6.80 -4.77 -12.92
CA CYS A 339 5.47 -5.26 -13.26
C CYS A 339 4.56 -5.34 -12.02
N LEU A 340 5.08 -5.83 -10.90
CA LEU A 340 4.34 -5.91 -9.64
C LEU A 340 4.04 -4.52 -9.05
N GLU A 341 5.01 -3.61 -9.06
CA GLU A 341 4.85 -2.22 -8.64
C GLU A 341 3.71 -1.55 -9.42
N SER A 342 3.74 -1.65 -10.75
CA SER A 342 2.76 -1.03 -11.63
C SER A 342 1.34 -1.58 -11.41
N LEU A 343 1.23 -2.87 -11.15
CA LEU A 343 -0.04 -3.51 -10.83
C LEU A 343 -0.59 -3.06 -9.48
N ALA A 344 0.25 -3.08 -8.45
CA ALA A 344 -0.10 -2.71 -7.09
C ALA A 344 -0.50 -1.23 -7.01
N GLU A 345 0.23 -0.35 -7.70
CA GLU A 345 -0.06 1.08 -7.79
C GLU A 345 -1.45 1.34 -8.41
N ARG A 346 -1.77 0.72 -9.55
CA ARG A 346 -3.08 0.88 -10.20
C ARG A 346 -4.23 0.36 -9.34
N GLN A 347 -4.06 -0.79 -8.70
CA GLN A 347 -5.07 -1.34 -7.79
C GLN A 347 -5.25 -0.47 -6.55
N TRP A 348 -4.16 0.03 -5.97
CA TRP A 348 -4.22 0.97 -4.86
C TRP A 348 -4.94 2.26 -5.26
N HIS A 349 -4.62 2.86 -6.41
CA HIS A 349 -5.28 4.08 -6.89
C HIS A 349 -6.78 3.89 -7.11
N PHE A 350 -7.19 2.80 -7.77
CA PHE A 350 -8.60 2.50 -7.99
C PHE A 350 -9.36 2.34 -6.67
N ARG A 351 -8.80 1.56 -5.72
CA ARG A 351 -9.43 1.30 -4.42
C ARG A 351 -9.43 2.51 -3.51
N SER A 352 -8.35 3.26 -3.46
CA SER A 352 -8.26 4.49 -2.65
C SER A 352 -9.20 5.58 -3.16
N ARG A 353 -9.43 5.68 -4.47
CA ARG A 353 -10.45 6.59 -5.03
C ARG A 353 -11.89 6.17 -4.68
N LEU A 354 -12.14 4.88 -4.51
CA LEU A 354 -13.45 4.36 -4.11
C LEU A 354 -13.73 4.59 -2.61
N ILE A 355 -12.70 4.60 -1.77
CA ILE A 355 -12.83 4.65 -0.29
C ILE A 355 -12.46 6.04 0.29
N GLY A 356 -11.67 6.84 -0.43
CA GLY A 356 -11.27 8.20 -0.03
C GLY A 356 -10.11 8.29 0.96
N LEU A 357 -9.33 7.23 1.20
CA LEU A 357 -8.24 7.23 2.20
C LEU A 357 -6.85 7.11 1.58
N GLN A 358 -5.97 8.11 1.83
CA GLN A 358 -4.59 8.16 1.29
C GLN A 358 -3.48 8.36 2.36
N ILE A 359 -3.84 8.60 3.63
CA ILE A 359 -2.92 9.20 4.62
C ILE A 359 -1.77 8.28 5.01
N TRP A 360 -2.07 7.04 5.40
CA TRP A 360 -1.10 6.12 6.01
C TRP A 360 0.04 5.68 5.08
N THR A 361 -0.19 5.68 3.77
CA THR A 361 0.78 5.15 2.80
C THR A 361 1.94 6.10 2.55
N THR A 362 1.70 7.41 2.66
CA THR A 362 2.73 8.45 2.48
C THR A 362 3.78 8.42 3.59
N ILE A 363 3.36 8.19 4.84
CA ILE A 363 4.24 8.11 6.01
C ILE A 363 5.12 6.85 5.92
N LEU A 364 4.53 5.70 5.60
CA LEU A 364 5.29 4.45 5.41
C LEU A 364 6.31 4.56 4.29
N GLN A 365 5.96 5.21 3.17
CA GLN A 365 6.90 5.46 2.08
C GLN A 365 8.06 6.36 2.54
N LEU A 366 7.80 7.41 3.31
CA LEU A 366 8.83 8.32 3.81
C LEU A 366 9.84 7.57 4.70
N ILE A 367 9.35 6.73 5.61
CA ILE A 367 10.20 5.95 6.52
C ILE A 367 11.10 4.98 5.74
N LEU A 368 10.51 4.15 4.88
CA LEU A 368 11.25 3.10 4.16
C LEU A 368 12.31 3.69 3.21
N VAL A 369 11.97 4.75 2.47
CA VAL A 369 12.94 5.38 1.56
C VAL A 369 14.04 6.11 2.35
N SER A 370 13.71 6.70 3.50
CA SER A 370 14.73 7.30 4.39
C SER A 370 15.73 6.24 4.89
N CYS A 371 15.26 5.03 5.21
CA CYS A 371 16.15 3.91 5.56
C CYS A 371 17.11 3.57 4.41
N VAL A 372 16.64 3.54 3.16
CA VAL A 372 17.49 3.30 1.98
C VAL A 372 18.51 4.42 1.76
N MET A 373 18.14 5.67 2.03
CA MET A 373 19.08 6.81 1.98
C MET A 373 20.18 6.69 3.04
N PHE A 374 19.82 6.31 4.27
CA PHE A 374 20.79 6.00 5.33
C PHE A 374 21.68 4.80 4.99
N TYR A 375 21.15 3.80 4.30
CA TYR A 375 21.94 2.68 3.79
C TYR A 375 23.00 3.15 2.78
N SER A 376 22.65 4.07 1.87
CA SER A 376 23.52 4.46 0.75
C SER A 376 24.73 5.31 1.15
N ILE A 377 24.54 6.29 2.05
CA ILE A 377 25.59 7.28 2.40
C ILE A 377 25.75 7.43 3.94
N GLY A 378 25.12 6.55 4.73
CA GLY A 378 25.29 6.56 6.18
C GLY A 378 24.87 7.86 6.85
N VAL A 379 25.72 8.36 7.76
CA VAL A 379 25.44 9.54 8.60
C VAL A 379 25.23 10.81 7.78
N ALA A 380 25.83 10.92 6.59
CA ALA A 380 25.65 12.09 5.71
C ALA A 380 24.20 12.27 5.24
N SER A 381 23.38 11.20 5.24
CA SER A 381 21.93 11.27 4.96
C SER A 381 21.18 12.19 5.95
N SER A 382 21.70 12.38 7.16
CA SER A 382 21.12 13.30 8.14
C SER A 382 21.05 14.75 7.62
N ALA A 383 22.04 15.19 6.84
CA ALA A 383 22.03 16.51 6.22
C ALA A 383 20.85 16.66 5.23
N ALA A 384 20.56 15.61 4.46
CA ALA A 384 19.41 15.57 3.56
C ALA A 384 18.09 15.69 4.33
N LEU A 385 17.96 14.95 5.44
CA LEU A 385 16.76 15.00 6.28
C LEU A 385 16.56 16.36 6.93
N VAL A 386 17.63 17.01 7.40
CA VAL A 386 17.55 18.37 7.97
C VAL A 386 17.00 19.36 6.93
N ILE A 387 17.49 19.31 5.69
CA ILE A 387 17.00 20.21 4.63
C ILE A 387 15.57 19.86 4.21
N VAL A 388 15.21 18.57 4.18
CA VAL A 388 13.83 18.13 3.96
C VAL A 388 12.90 18.68 5.03
N ILE A 389 13.26 18.57 6.31
CA ILE A 389 12.48 19.09 7.43
C ILE A 389 12.36 20.61 7.30
N LEU A 390 13.46 21.31 7.00
CA LEU A 390 13.46 22.75 6.78
C LEU A 390 12.54 23.13 5.62
N THR A 391 12.55 22.38 4.52
CA THR A 391 11.67 22.59 3.37
C THR A 391 10.19 22.44 3.76
N VAL A 392 9.86 21.44 4.58
CA VAL A 392 8.49 21.25 5.10
C VAL A 392 8.09 22.41 6.01
N LEU A 393 8.98 22.87 6.90
CA LEU A 393 8.72 23.99 7.80
C LEU A 393 8.49 25.30 7.05
N VAL A 394 9.26 25.56 5.99
CA VAL A 394 9.09 26.74 5.11
C VAL A 394 7.78 26.65 4.31
N ASN A 395 7.36 25.44 3.91
CA ASN A 395 6.12 25.25 3.17
C ASN A 395 4.85 25.37 4.04
N SER A 396 4.92 25.12 5.34
CA SER A 396 3.76 25.20 6.26
C SER A 396 3.06 26.57 6.31
N PRO A 397 3.75 27.71 6.54
CA PRO A 397 3.11 29.03 6.51
C PRO A 397 2.59 29.38 5.11
N LEU A 398 3.27 28.88 4.06
CA LEU A 398 2.86 29.09 2.68
C LEU A 398 1.53 28.38 2.37
N ALA A 399 1.30 27.18 2.92
CA ALA A 399 0.02 26.48 2.82
C ALA A 399 -1.13 27.28 3.47
N LYS A 400 -0.92 27.88 4.65
CA LYS A 400 -1.94 28.74 5.29
C LYS A 400 -2.27 29.97 4.44
N LEU A 401 -1.27 30.56 3.79
CA LEU A 401 -1.47 31.67 2.88
C LEU A 401 -2.27 31.24 1.63
N GLN A 402 -2.02 30.02 1.14
CA GLN A 402 -2.73 29.43 0.00
C GLN A 402 -4.21 29.32 0.31
N LEU A 403 -4.54 28.73 1.46
CA LEU A 403 -5.92 28.58 1.91
C LEU A 403 -6.62 29.96 1.97
N LYS A 404 -5.98 30.95 2.61
CA LYS A 404 -6.52 32.32 2.71
C LYS A 404 -6.82 32.94 1.35
N TYR A 405 -5.90 32.82 0.38
CA TYR A 405 -6.11 33.38 -0.95
C TYR A 405 -7.17 32.64 -1.75
N GLN A 406 -7.24 31.30 -1.64
CA GLN A 406 -8.28 30.48 -2.25
C GLN A 406 -9.66 30.83 -1.69
N THR A 407 -9.81 30.94 -0.36
CA THR A 407 -11.08 31.32 0.28
C THR A 407 -11.57 32.68 -0.20
N ASN A 408 -10.70 33.69 -0.24
CA ASN A 408 -11.08 35.03 -0.70
C ASN A 408 -11.46 35.05 -2.19
N LEU A 409 -10.76 34.27 -3.02
CA LEU A 409 -11.12 34.09 -4.43
C LEU A 409 -12.52 33.46 -4.56
N MET A 410 -12.81 32.39 -3.82
CA MET A 410 -14.13 31.72 -3.84
C MET A 410 -15.25 32.67 -3.41
N ILE A 411 -15.05 33.46 -2.35
CA ILE A 411 -16.05 34.45 -1.89
C ILE A 411 -16.39 35.47 -2.99
N LEU A 412 -15.39 35.95 -3.74
CA LEU A 412 -15.63 36.90 -4.84
C LEU A 412 -16.26 36.23 -6.06
N GLN A 413 -15.89 34.98 -6.36
CA GLN A 413 -16.51 34.18 -7.40
C GLN A 413 -18.00 33.97 -7.13
N ASP A 414 -18.36 33.66 -5.89
CA ASP A 414 -19.77 33.51 -5.47
C ASP A 414 -20.55 34.81 -5.61
N LYS A 415 -19.98 35.95 -5.19
CA LYS A 415 -20.59 37.28 -5.38
C LYS A 415 -20.82 37.60 -6.86
N ARG A 416 -19.82 37.33 -7.72
CA ARG A 416 -19.93 37.54 -9.17
C ARG A 416 -20.97 36.61 -9.78
N LEU A 417 -20.97 35.34 -9.41
CA LEU A 417 -21.93 34.35 -9.90
C LEU A 417 -23.35 34.76 -9.52
N LYS A 418 -23.56 35.17 -8.26
CA LYS A 418 -24.85 35.67 -7.77
C LYS A 418 -25.32 36.90 -8.57
N ALA A 419 -24.46 37.89 -8.79
CA ALA A 419 -24.80 39.08 -9.57
C ALA A 419 -25.17 38.76 -11.03
N ILE A 420 -24.45 37.80 -11.66
CA ILE A 420 -24.78 37.32 -13.00
C ILE A 420 -26.13 36.60 -13.00
N THR A 421 -26.39 35.73 -12.03
CA THR A 421 -27.66 35.01 -11.92
C THR A 421 -28.83 35.98 -11.73
N GLU A 422 -28.71 36.98 -10.86
CA GLU A 422 -29.74 38.02 -10.68
C GLU A 422 -30.02 38.81 -11.97
N ALA A 423 -28.97 39.19 -12.69
CA ALA A 423 -29.10 39.89 -13.97
C ALA A 423 -29.76 39.02 -15.06
N LEU A 424 -29.43 37.73 -15.12
CA LEU A 424 -30.00 36.77 -16.09
C LEU A 424 -31.47 36.47 -15.79
N VAL A 425 -31.82 36.26 -14.52
CA VAL A 425 -33.20 36.01 -14.09
C VAL A 425 -34.10 37.20 -14.45
N HIS A 426 -33.59 38.44 -14.35
CA HIS A 426 -34.36 39.66 -14.64
C HIS A 426 -34.05 40.30 -16.01
N ILE A 427 -33.48 39.54 -16.95
CA ILE A 427 -32.94 40.08 -18.21
C ILE A 427 -33.94 40.91 -19.04
N LYS A 428 -35.22 40.52 -19.03
CA LYS A 428 -36.28 41.24 -19.78
C LYS A 428 -36.49 42.66 -19.24
N VAL A 429 -36.49 42.82 -17.92
CA VAL A 429 -36.62 44.12 -17.24
C VAL A 429 -35.39 44.98 -17.54
N LEU A 430 -34.19 44.41 -17.42
CA LEU A 430 -32.95 45.12 -17.70
C LEU A 430 -32.90 45.67 -19.12
N LYS A 431 -33.38 44.90 -20.11
CA LYS A 431 -33.46 45.35 -21.52
C LYS A 431 -34.52 46.42 -21.75
N LEU A 432 -35.71 46.29 -21.14
CA LEU A 432 -36.78 47.29 -21.26
C LEU A 432 -36.34 48.67 -20.77
N TYR A 433 -35.54 48.73 -19.70
CA TYR A 433 -35.01 49.98 -19.14
C TYR A 433 -33.62 50.36 -19.66
N SER A 434 -33.02 49.60 -20.60
CA SER A 434 -31.64 49.79 -21.06
C SER A 434 -30.59 49.83 -19.93
N TRP A 435 -30.82 49.09 -18.84
CA TRP A 435 -29.92 48.99 -17.69
C TRP A 435 -28.77 47.98 -17.87
N GLU A 436 -28.68 47.36 -19.03
CA GLU A 436 -27.66 46.35 -19.36
C GLU A 436 -26.23 46.84 -19.10
N LYS A 437 -25.89 48.07 -19.50
CA LYS A 437 -24.55 48.63 -19.31
C LYS A 437 -24.23 48.84 -17.83
N HIS A 438 -25.19 49.32 -17.05
CA HIS A 438 -25.02 49.55 -15.62
C HIS A 438 -24.75 48.23 -14.86
N PHE A 439 -25.52 47.18 -15.14
CA PHE A 439 -25.28 45.86 -14.55
C PHE A 439 -23.97 45.23 -15.04
N MET A 440 -23.63 45.42 -16.32
CA MET A 440 -22.35 44.97 -16.88
C MET A 440 -21.18 45.63 -16.14
N ASP A 441 -21.24 46.93 -15.89
CA ASP A 441 -20.21 47.66 -15.15
C ASP A 441 -20.09 47.20 -13.70
N ALA A 442 -21.22 46.89 -13.03
CA ALA A 442 -21.22 46.31 -11.69
C ALA A 442 -20.53 44.93 -11.65
N ILE A 443 -20.82 44.07 -12.63
CA ILE A 443 -20.18 42.75 -12.77
C ILE A 443 -18.69 42.90 -13.10
N ASN A 444 -18.32 43.85 -13.96
CA ASN A 444 -16.93 44.12 -14.32
C ASN A 444 -16.10 44.60 -13.12
N LYS A 445 -16.67 45.42 -12.23
CA LYS A 445 -16.02 45.80 -10.96
C LYS A 445 -15.68 44.57 -10.10
N LEU A 446 -16.63 43.65 -9.95
CA LEU A 446 -16.40 42.38 -9.24
C LEU A 446 -15.33 41.52 -9.93
N ARG A 447 -15.31 41.50 -11.27
CA ARG A 447 -14.32 40.75 -12.06
C ARG A 447 -12.89 41.30 -11.90
N LEU A 448 -12.74 42.62 -11.81
CA LEU A 448 -11.43 43.25 -11.57
C LEU A 448 -10.90 42.89 -10.18
N GLU A 449 -11.76 42.86 -9.16
CA GLU A 449 -11.39 42.38 -7.82
C GLU A 449 -11.03 40.89 -7.83
N GLU A 450 -11.85 40.04 -8.45
CA GLU A 450 -11.58 38.60 -8.60
C GLU A 450 -10.22 38.36 -9.25
N THR A 451 -9.88 39.13 -10.28
CA THR A 451 -8.62 38.98 -11.04
C THR A 451 -7.39 39.31 -10.20
N LYS A 452 -7.47 40.28 -9.27
CA LYS A 452 -6.38 40.59 -8.32
C LYS A 452 -6.10 39.41 -7.39
N TRP A 453 -7.15 38.78 -6.87
CA TRP A 453 -7.02 37.59 -6.03
C TRP A 453 -6.56 36.38 -6.82
N LEU A 454 -7.08 36.17 -8.04
CA LEU A 454 -6.63 35.12 -8.93
C LEU A 454 -5.15 35.25 -9.27
N SER A 455 -4.66 36.47 -9.55
CA SER A 455 -3.24 36.73 -9.75
C SER A 455 -2.43 36.35 -8.52
N SER A 456 -2.89 36.70 -7.31
CA SER A 456 -2.21 36.35 -6.06
C SER A 456 -2.10 34.83 -5.87
N VAL A 457 -3.17 34.09 -6.18
CA VAL A 457 -3.20 32.62 -6.16
C VAL A 457 -2.22 32.02 -7.18
N LEU A 458 -2.21 32.54 -8.42
CA LEU A 458 -1.32 32.04 -9.48
C LEU A 458 0.15 32.32 -9.18
N THR A 459 0.46 33.53 -8.71
CA THR A 459 1.80 33.92 -8.26
C THR A 459 2.28 33.00 -7.14
N GLN A 460 1.41 32.68 -6.17
CA GLN A 460 1.73 31.75 -5.11
C GLN A 460 2.01 30.32 -5.61
N LYS A 461 1.20 29.81 -6.56
CA LYS A 461 1.47 28.52 -7.22
C LYS A 461 2.83 28.51 -7.92
N GLY A 462 3.21 29.61 -8.56
CA GLY A 462 4.53 29.80 -9.17
C GLY A 462 5.66 29.70 -8.13
N TYR A 463 5.53 30.40 -7.00
CA TYR A 463 6.50 30.30 -5.90
C TYR A 463 6.65 28.88 -5.36
N TYR A 464 5.53 28.17 -5.16
CA TYR A 464 5.56 26.77 -4.70
C TYR A 464 6.28 25.85 -5.70
N PHE A 465 6.05 26.07 -6.99
CA PHE A 465 6.73 25.31 -8.05
C PHE A 465 8.25 25.53 -8.02
N VAL A 466 8.71 26.78 -7.92
CA VAL A 466 10.15 27.10 -7.86
C VAL A 466 10.80 26.51 -6.60
N LEU A 467 10.18 26.67 -5.42
CA LEU A 467 10.69 26.08 -4.18
C LEU A 467 10.81 24.56 -4.28
N PHE A 468 9.80 23.87 -4.82
CA PHE A 468 9.83 22.43 -4.97
C PHE A 468 10.92 21.94 -5.93
N TRP A 469 11.05 22.53 -7.13
CA TRP A 469 12.04 22.10 -8.12
C TRP A 469 13.48 22.50 -7.77
N SER A 470 13.68 23.49 -6.91
CA SER A 470 15.00 23.85 -6.38
C SER A 470 15.47 22.95 -5.24
N SER A 471 14.55 22.37 -4.46
CA SER A 471 14.84 21.48 -3.34
C SER A 471 15.81 20.33 -3.71
N PRO A 472 15.66 19.63 -4.85
CA PRO A 472 16.58 18.55 -5.17
C PRO A 472 18.04 18.95 -5.26
N ILE A 473 18.29 20.13 -5.80
CA ILE A 473 19.63 20.67 -6.00
C ILE A 473 20.24 21.00 -4.63
N LEU A 474 19.49 21.71 -3.78
CA LEU A 474 19.94 22.10 -2.44
C LEU A 474 20.26 20.88 -1.57
N VAL A 475 19.38 19.87 -1.56
CA VAL A 475 19.59 18.64 -0.79
C VAL A 475 20.80 17.87 -1.30
N SER A 476 20.95 17.72 -2.61
CA SER A 476 22.08 16.99 -3.20
C SER A 476 23.41 17.68 -2.88
N SER A 477 23.49 19.01 -3.08
CA SER A 477 24.68 19.79 -2.78
C SER A 477 25.09 19.69 -1.32
N ALA A 478 24.15 19.90 -0.39
CA ALA A 478 24.46 19.83 1.04
C ALA A 478 24.83 18.41 1.50
N THR A 479 24.20 17.39 0.92
CA THR A 479 24.56 15.99 1.24
C THR A 479 25.98 15.69 0.78
N PHE A 480 26.37 16.08 -0.43
CA PHE A 480 27.75 15.86 -0.89
C PHE A 480 28.78 16.65 -0.09
N VAL A 481 28.45 17.87 0.35
CA VAL A 481 29.29 18.62 1.31
C VAL A 481 29.40 17.85 2.62
N ALA A 482 28.31 17.29 3.14
CA ALA A 482 28.35 16.46 4.34
C ALA A 482 29.19 15.18 4.15
N CYS A 483 29.13 14.54 2.98
CA CYS A 483 29.99 13.39 2.66
C CYS A 483 31.47 13.75 2.73
N TYR A 484 31.83 14.92 2.21
CA TYR A 484 33.20 15.44 2.29
C TYR A 484 33.63 15.67 3.74
N LEU A 485 32.77 16.29 4.56
CA LEU A 485 33.07 16.56 5.98
C LEU A 485 33.19 15.29 6.83
N PHE A 486 32.32 14.31 6.60
CA PHE A 486 32.32 13.04 7.34
C PHE A 486 33.25 11.98 6.74
N GLN A 487 34.02 12.31 5.69
CA GLN A 487 34.93 11.42 4.99
C GLN A 487 34.27 10.09 4.54
N VAL A 488 33.01 10.16 4.08
CA VAL A 488 32.29 8.99 3.58
C VAL A 488 32.76 8.68 2.15
N PRO A 489 33.14 7.43 1.82
CA PRO A 489 33.58 7.08 0.47
C PRO A 489 32.44 7.26 -0.54
N LEU A 490 32.67 8.13 -1.53
CA LEU A 490 31.73 8.44 -2.60
C LEU A 490 31.91 7.46 -3.76
N ASN A 491 31.30 6.29 -3.65
CA ASN A 491 31.21 5.33 -4.77
C ASN A 491 30.09 5.74 -5.74
N VAL A 492 30.24 5.36 -7.01
CA VAL A 492 29.24 5.65 -8.05
C VAL A 492 27.89 5.01 -7.68
N SER A 493 27.91 3.75 -7.22
CA SER A 493 26.71 3.04 -6.75
C SER A 493 25.98 3.81 -5.64
N ASN A 494 26.71 4.23 -4.60
CA ASN A 494 26.17 4.97 -3.45
C ASN A 494 25.55 6.31 -3.85
N VAL A 495 26.21 7.07 -4.73
CA VAL A 495 25.74 8.39 -5.18
C VAL A 495 24.44 8.26 -6.00
N PHE A 496 24.41 7.34 -6.97
CA PHE A 496 23.22 7.16 -7.81
C PHE A 496 22.05 6.56 -7.02
N THR A 497 22.30 5.62 -6.12
CA THR A 497 21.26 5.05 -5.25
C THR A 497 20.68 6.10 -4.31
N PHE A 498 21.50 6.97 -3.73
CA PHE A 498 21.02 8.09 -2.93
C PHE A 498 20.16 9.06 -3.74
N LEU A 499 20.63 9.50 -4.90
CA LEU A 499 19.89 10.44 -5.75
C LEU A 499 18.56 9.85 -6.20
N ALA A 500 18.53 8.55 -6.56
CA ALA A 500 17.31 7.84 -6.92
C ALA A 500 16.36 7.73 -5.72
N SER A 501 16.86 7.35 -4.54
CA SER A 501 16.06 7.23 -3.31
C SER A 501 15.47 8.58 -2.89
N PHE A 502 16.27 9.64 -2.92
CA PHE A 502 15.82 10.96 -2.54
C PHE A 502 14.71 11.50 -3.46
N ARG A 503 14.77 11.25 -4.78
CA ARG A 503 13.66 11.57 -5.69
C ARG A 503 12.35 10.90 -5.28
N LEU A 504 12.40 9.67 -4.74
CA LEU A 504 11.22 8.96 -4.23
C LEU A 504 10.64 9.57 -2.94
N VAL A 505 11.42 10.34 -2.20
CA VAL A 505 11.02 11.05 -0.97
C VAL A 505 10.31 12.38 -1.27
N GLN A 506 10.63 13.02 -2.40
CA GLN A 506 10.09 14.34 -2.75
C GLN A 506 8.58 14.36 -2.94
N ASP A 507 8.03 13.35 -3.62
CA ASP A 507 6.60 13.27 -3.89
C ASP A 507 5.74 13.11 -2.63
N PRO A 508 6.10 12.25 -1.65
CA PRO A 508 5.46 12.24 -0.33
C PRO A 508 5.54 13.57 0.39
N ILE A 509 6.71 14.22 0.43
CA ILE A 509 6.89 15.51 1.10
C ILE A 509 5.95 16.57 0.53
N ARG A 510 5.83 16.63 -0.80
CA ARG A 510 4.94 17.59 -1.47
C ARG A 510 3.48 17.39 -1.14
N ARG A 511 3.04 16.13 -1.03
CA ARG A 511 1.64 15.76 -0.80
C ARG A 511 1.24 15.78 0.67
N LEU A 512 2.21 15.73 1.59
CA LEU A 512 1.93 15.64 3.03
C LEU A 512 1.08 16.82 3.55
N PRO A 513 1.35 18.09 3.18
CA PRO A 513 0.48 19.20 3.57
C PRO A 513 -0.97 19.03 3.09
N ASP A 514 -1.17 18.68 1.81
CA ASP A 514 -2.50 18.47 1.22
C ASP A 514 -3.28 17.35 1.94
N VAL A 515 -2.57 16.28 2.33
CA VAL A 515 -3.13 15.15 3.06
C VAL A 515 -3.55 15.55 4.48
N VAL A 516 -2.75 16.36 5.17
CA VAL A 516 -3.08 16.88 6.51
C VAL A 516 -4.27 17.85 6.42
N GLU A 517 -4.30 18.71 5.41
CA GLU A 517 -5.40 19.64 5.16
C GLU A 517 -6.71 18.88 4.90
N ALA A 518 -6.69 17.91 3.98
CA ALA A 518 -7.85 17.07 3.68
C ALA A 518 -8.35 16.32 4.93
N PHE A 519 -7.45 15.89 5.82
CA PHE A 519 -7.84 15.26 7.09
C PHE A 519 -8.54 16.23 8.04
N ILE A 520 -8.02 17.45 8.18
CA ILE A 520 -8.62 18.50 9.01
C ILE A 520 -10.02 18.86 8.47
N GLU A 521 -10.14 19.06 7.16
CA GLU A 521 -11.42 19.33 6.50
C GLU A 521 -12.42 18.19 6.65
N ALA A 522 -11.98 16.95 6.49
CA ALA A 522 -12.80 15.76 6.69
C ALA A 522 -13.29 15.66 8.14
N ASN A 523 -12.45 15.96 9.12
CA ASN A 523 -12.82 15.92 10.54
C ASN A 523 -13.85 17.01 10.89
N VAL A 524 -13.65 18.24 10.39
CA VAL A 524 -14.63 19.33 10.56
C VAL A 524 -15.95 18.97 9.87
N SER A 525 -15.92 18.44 8.66
CA SER A 525 -17.13 18.04 7.93
C SER A 525 -17.87 16.92 8.65
N LEU A 526 -17.15 15.92 9.16
CA LEU A 526 -17.72 14.84 9.94
C LEU A 526 -18.38 15.36 11.22
N SER A 527 -17.76 16.32 11.92
CA SER A 527 -18.37 16.93 13.12
C SER A 527 -19.70 17.62 12.82
N ARG A 528 -19.83 18.28 11.66
CA ARG A 528 -21.09 18.90 11.21
C ARG A 528 -22.15 17.84 10.88
N ILE A 529 -21.75 16.77 10.20
CA ILE A 529 -22.65 15.65 9.86
C ILE A 529 -23.16 14.97 11.13
N VAL A 530 -22.27 14.67 12.09
CA VAL A 530 -22.64 14.08 13.39
C VAL A 530 -23.64 14.98 14.10
N LYS A 531 -23.37 16.29 14.20
CA LYS A 531 -24.28 17.24 14.83
C LYS A 531 -25.65 17.28 14.16
N PHE A 532 -25.70 17.29 12.82
CA PHE A 532 -26.97 17.27 12.08
C PHE A 532 -27.75 15.98 12.31
N LEU A 533 -27.08 14.82 12.31
CA LEU A 533 -27.70 13.52 12.56
C LEU A 533 -28.13 13.33 14.03
N GLU A 534 -27.54 14.07 14.97
CA GLU A 534 -27.95 14.10 16.38
C GLU A 534 -29.11 15.07 16.65
N GLU A 535 -29.33 16.07 15.78
CA GLU A 535 -30.44 17.02 15.88
C GLU A 535 -31.76 16.47 15.29
N GLN A 536 -31.71 15.36 14.54
CA GLN A 536 -32.87 14.58 14.09
C GLN A 536 -33.20 13.47 15.09
#